data_AF-A0A525KPL2-F1
#
_entry.id   AF-A0A525KPL2-F1
#
_cell.length_a   1.000
_cell.length_b   1.000
_cell.length_c   1.000
_cell.angle_alpha   90.00
_cell.angle_beta   90.00
_cell.angle_gamma   90.00
#
_symmetry.space_group_name_H-M   'P 1'
#
loop_
_entity.id
_entity.type
_entity.pdbx_description
1 polymer ?
#
loop_
_entity_poly.entity_id
_entity_poly.type
_entity_poly.pdbx_seq_one_letter_code
_entity_poly.pdbx_strand_id
1 'polypeptide(L)'
;MRVRIVALVIAALLAGSLPAAAQQVDSSAKSLRAKIKAKYQERRDRFMRRTKDLYFAVGCKVLASEAGILPLTSSESYLAFIGDQTIVDTKDESLRQAAKQEGLERASRPGECDYYRRHPEAAEAARRAAAEASAKH
;
A
#
# COMPACT_ATOMS: atom_id res chain seq x y z
N MET A 1 57.38 -68.78 4.30
CA MET A 1 56.35 -69.83 4.24
C MET A 1 55.01 -69.22 4.63
N ARG A 2 54.06 -69.15 3.68
CA ARG A 2 52.58 -69.00 3.88
C ARG A 2 52.10 -67.68 4.54
N VAL A 3 51.03 -66.99 4.14
CA VAL A 3 49.99 -67.14 3.11
C VAL A 3 49.34 -65.74 2.97
N ARG A 4 48.95 -65.38 1.75
CA ARG A 4 48.21 -64.15 1.40
C ARG A 4 46.77 -64.22 1.94
N ILE A 5 46.26 -63.15 2.54
CA ILE A 5 44.83 -62.82 2.49
C ILE A 5 44.68 -61.32 2.26
N VAL A 6 44.31 -61.00 1.02
CA VAL A 6 43.76 -59.73 0.57
C VAL A 6 42.26 -59.78 0.87
N ALA A 7 41.75 -58.79 1.59
CA ALA A 7 40.33 -58.42 1.63
C ALA A 7 40.27 -56.90 1.89
N LEU A 8 39.95 -56.05 0.90
CA LEU A 8 38.57 -55.67 0.52
C LEU A 8 37.77 -55.31 1.77
N VAL A 9 37.34 -54.06 2.02
CA VAL A 9 36.54 -53.22 1.14
C VAL A 9 36.73 -51.74 1.53
N ILE A 10 37.11 -50.92 0.54
CA ILE A 10 37.05 -49.46 0.58
C ILE A 10 35.57 -49.07 0.50
N ALA A 11 34.97 -48.69 1.62
CA ALA A 11 33.59 -48.20 1.70
C ALA A 11 33.55 -46.90 2.50
N ALA A 12 33.91 -45.77 1.87
CA ALA A 12 33.51 -44.43 2.33
C ALA A 12 33.70 -43.31 1.29
N LEU A 13 33.84 -43.63 0.00
CA LEU A 13 33.83 -42.66 -1.08
C LEU A 13 32.62 -42.98 -1.97
N LEU A 14 31.46 -42.41 -1.64
CA LEU A 14 30.33 -42.09 -2.53
C LEU A 14 29.03 -41.90 -1.71
N ALA A 15 28.91 -40.72 -1.09
CA ALA A 15 27.64 -40.02 -0.95
C ALA A 15 28.01 -38.52 -1.06
N GLY A 16 28.34 -38.03 -2.25
CA GLY A 16 27.39 -37.99 -3.35
C GLY A 16 26.34 -36.93 -3.02
N SER A 17 26.80 -35.68 -2.98
CA SER A 17 26.05 -34.42 -3.04
C SER A 17 24.62 -34.54 -3.59
N LEU A 18 23.63 -34.34 -2.72
CA LEU A 18 22.22 -34.12 -3.04
C LEU A 18 21.66 -33.02 -2.12
N PRO A 19 20.68 -32.23 -2.57
CA PRO A 19 20.97 -30.92 -3.14
C PRO A 19 20.75 -29.77 -2.16
N ALA A 20 21.47 -28.68 -2.39
CA ALA A 20 21.25 -27.34 -1.84
C ALA A 20 19.91 -26.72 -2.32
N ALA A 21 18.81 -27.47 -2.32
CA ALA A 21 17.48 -27.01 -2.72
C ALA A 21 16.63 -26.52 -1.52
N ALA A 22 17.13 -26.64 -0.29
CA ALA A 22 16.39 -26.22 0.91
C ALA A 22 16.51 -24.71 1.23
N GLN A 23 17.47 -23.98 0.65
CA GLN A 23 17.69 -22.56 0.97
C GLN A 23 17.10 -21.58 -0.06
N GLN A 24 16.62 -22.06 -1.21
CA GLN A 24 16.17 -21.19 -2.29
C GLN A 24 14.68 -20.81 -2.22
N VAL A 25 13.86 -21.62 -1.52
CA VAL A 25 12.42 -21.34 -1.33
C VAL A 25 12.21 -20.25 -0.28
N ASP A 26 13.01 -20.23 0.79
CA ASP A 26 12.85 -19.26 1.87
C ASP A 26 13.26 -17.83 1.50
N SER A 27 14.32 -17.68 0.69
CA SER A 27 14.81 -16.35 0.29
C SER A 27 13.88 -15.68 -0.72
N SER A 28 13.32 -16.46 -1.66
CA SER A 28 12.40 -15.94 -2.68
C SER A 28 11.04 -15.54 -2.07
N ALA A 29 10.47 -16.36 -1.18
CA ALA A 29 9.23 -16.06 -0.48
C ALA A 29 9.33 -14.82 0.43
N LYS A 30 10.46 -14.66 1.15
CA LYS A 30 10.74 -13.45 1.95
C LYS A 30 10.81 -12.19 1.09
N SER A 31 11.46 -12.27 -0.08
CA SER A 31 11.54 -11.15 -1.03
C SER A 31 10.17 -10.76 -1.61
N LEU A 32 9.30 -11.74 -1.85
CA LEU A 32 7.98 -11.52 -2.43
C LEU A 32 7.02 -10.92 -1.41
N ARG A 33 7.03 -11.42 -0.15
CA ARG A 33 6.27 -10.83 0.96
C ARG A 33 6.71 -9.39 1.25
N ALA A 34 8.01 -9.11 1.20
CA ALA A 34 8.53 -7.75 1.37
C ALA A 34 8.03 -6.81 0.26
N LYS A 35 8.05 -7.25 -1.00
CA LYS A 35 7.51 -6.48 -2.14
C LYS A 35 6.02 -6.21 -2.02
N ILE A 36 5.23 -7.19 -1.61
CA ILE A 36 3.78 -7.01 -1.42
C ILE A 36 3.53 -6.00 -0.29
N LYS A 37 4.20 -6.14 0.86
CA LYS A 37 4.08 -5.19 1.96
C LYS A 37 4.47 -3.76 1.55
N ALA A 38 5.54 -3.61 0.78
CA ALA A 38 5.97 -2.30 0.27
C ALA A 38 4.92 -1.68 -0.67
N LYS A 39 4.38 -2.46 -1.60
CA LYS A 39 3.30 -2.00 -2.49
C LYS A 39 2.04 -1.61 -1.72
N TYR A 40 1.69 -2.39 -0.71
CA TYR A 40 0.58 -2.10 0.18
C TYR A 40 0.78 -0.76 0.91
N GLN A 41 1.95 -0.56 1.52
CA GLN A 41 2.29 0.70 2.21
C GLN A 41 2.23 1.89 1.26
N GLU A 42 2.80 1.76 0.06
CA GLU A 42 2.76 2.82 -0.95
C GLU A 42 1.32 3.18 -1.35
N ARG A 43 0.47 2.17 -1.59
CA ARG A 43 -0.95 2.39 -1.94
C ARG A 43 -1.70 3.03 -0.77
N ARG A 44 -1.49 2.55 0.45
CA ARG A 44 -2.11 3.12 1.64
C ARG A 44 -1.73 4.59 1.79
N ASP A 45 -0.45 4.91 1.75
CA ASP A 45 0.03 6.29 1.94
C ASP A 45 -0.50 7.22 0.83
N ARG A 46 -0.59 6.73 -0.40
CA ARG A 46 -1.21 7.45 -1.52
C ARG A 46 -2.71 7.70 -1.27
N PHE A 47 -3.44 6.71 -0.75
CA PHE A 47 -4.85 6.87 -0.40
C PHE A 47 -5.05 7.87 0.74
N MET A 48 -4.21 7.81 1.78
CA MET A 48 -4.29 8.77 2.89
C MET A 48 -4.01 10.19 2.42
N ARG A 49 -3.00 10.39 1.56
CA ARG A 49 -2.72 11.70 0.95
C ARG A 49 -3.92 12.20 0.15
N ARG A 50 -4.49 11.36 -0.72
CA ARG A 50 -5.70 11.72 -1.49
C ARG A 50 -6.85 12.12 -0.58
N THR A 51 -7.07 11.37 0.50
CA THR A 51 -8.10 11.68 1.51
C THR A 51 -7.86 13.06 2.11
N LYS A 52 -6.63 13.36 2.56
CA LYS A 52 -6.25 14.68 3.09
C LYS A 52 -6.55 15.80 2.10
N ASP A 53 -6.13 15.65 0.85
CA ASP A 53 -6.27 16.67 -0.19
C ASP A 53 -7.75 16.94 -0.52
N LEU A 54 -8.58 15.89 -0.59
CA LEU A 54 -10.02 16.03 -0.83
C LEU A 54 -10.73 16.72 0.34
N TYR A 55 -10.42 16.34 1.59
CA TYR A 55 -11.00 17.00 2.76
C TYR A 55 -10.48 18.43 2.94
N PHE A 56 -9.24 18.72 2.54
CA PHE A 56 -8.73 20.09 2.44
C PHE A 56 -9.51 20.90 1.40
N ALA A 57 -9.80 20.33 0.23
CA ALA A 57 -10.63 20.97 -0.80
C ALA A 57 -12.06 21.25 -0.30
N VAL A 58 -12.66 20.33 0.45
CA VAL A 58 -13.97 20.55 1.11
C VAL A 58 -13.88 21.69 2.11
N GLY A 59 -12.91 21.67 3.03
CA GLY A 59 -12.75 22.73 4.03
C GLY A 59 -12.50 24.11 3.42
N CYS A 60 -11.77 24.16 2.31
CA CYS A 60 -11.54 25.39 1.53
C CYS A 60 -12.71 25.78 0.60
N LYS A 61 -13.85 25.08 0.67
CA LYS A 61 -15.05 25.34 -0.15
C LYS A 61 -14.81 25.25 -1.66
N VAL A 62 -13.81 24.48 -2.09
CA VAL A 62 -13.60 24.13 -3.51
C VAL A 62 -14.62 23.09 -3.96
N LEU A 63 -14.96 22.18 -3.04
CA LEU A 63 -15.97 21.14 -3.20
C LEU A 63 -17.18 21.48 -2.34
N ALA A 64 -18.38 21.19 -2.85
CA ALA A 64 -19.63 21.62 -2.23
C ALA A 64 -19.93 20.91 -0.89
N SER A 65 -19.56 19.63 -0.77
CA SER A 65 -19.83 18.84 0.42
C SER A 65 -18.93 17.60 0.51
N GLU A 66 -18.87 16.99 1.69
CA GLU A 66 -18.25 15.68 1.88
C GLU A 66 -18.93 14.59 1.05
N ALA A 67 -20.24 14.71 0.79
CA ALA A 67 -21.00 13.69 0.05
C ALA A 67 -20.44 13.47 -1.36
N GLY A 68 -19.97 14.53 -2.03
CA GLY A 68 -19.38 14.43 -3.36
C GLY A 68 -18.02 13.71 -3.41
N ILE A 69 -17.35 13.53 -2.25
CA ILE A 69 -16.06 12.83 -2.17
C ILE A 69 -16.16 11.47 -1.47
N LEU A 70 -17.28 11.12 -0.85
CA LEU A 70 -17.47 9.84 -0.18
C LEU A 70 -17.09 8.64 -1.05
N PRO A 71 -17.46 8.56 -2.35
CA PRO A 71 -17.06 7.43 -3.19
C PRO A 71 -15.54 7.32 -3.42
N LEU A 72 -14.78 8.36 -3.10
CA LEU A 72 -13.33 8.41 -3.22
C LEU A 72 -12.60 8.20 -1.90
N THR A 73 -13.31 8.32 -0.78
CA THR A 73 -12.74 8.30 0.57
C THR A 73 -13.45 7.31 1.50
N SER A 74 -14.44 6.53 1.05
CA SER A 74 -15.12 5.50 1.84
C SER A 74 -14.21 4.30 2.15
N SER A 75 -14.60 3.49 3.13
CA SER A 75 -13.89 2.24 3.42
C SER A 75 -13.95 1.27 2.23
N GLU A 76 -15.04 1.22 1.45
CA GLU A 76 -15.06 0.38 0.24
C GLU A 76 -14.10 0.90 -0.82
N SER A 77 -14.06 2.22 -1.03
CA SER A 77 -13.12 2.84 -1.96
C SER A 77 -11.66 2.57 -1.57
N TYR A 78 -11.37 2.52 -0.26
CA TYR A 78 -10.06 2.15 0.28
C TYR A 78 -9.72 0.70 -0.08
N LEU A 79 -10.62 -0.24 0.19
CA LEU A 79 -10.40 -1.66 -0.12
C LEU A 79 -10.19 -1.88 -1.63
N ALA A 80 -10.98 -1.21 -2.46
CA ALA A 80 -10.82 -1.23 -3.91
C ALA A 80 -9.48 -0.64 -4.37
N PHE A 81 -9.02 0.44 -3.71
CA PHE A 81 -7.76 1.11 -4.03
C PHE A 81 -6.53 0.27 -3.64
N ILE A 82 -6.57 -0.36 -2.46
CA ILE A 82 -5.50 -1.24 -1.98
C ILE A 82 -5.41 -2.47 -2.89
N GLY A 83 -6.56 -3.10 -3.21
CA GLY A 83 -6.67 -4.24 -4.11
C GLY A 83 -6.28 -5.59 -3.50
N ASP A 84 -5.52 -5.60 -2.41
CA ASP A 84 -5.20 -6.80 -1.62
C ASP A 84 -5.81 -6.71 -0.22
N GLN A 85 -6.94 -7.36 -0.03
CA GLN A 85 -7.72 -7.33 1.23
C GLN A 85 -7.09 -8.18 2.34
N THR A 86 -6.10 -9.02 2.03
CA THR A 86 -5.49 -9.94 3.01
C THR A 86 -4.49 -9.25 3.96
N ILE A 87 -4.13 -8.00 3.68
CA ILE A 87 -3.07 -7.24 4.37
C ILE A 87 -3.62 -6.00 5.09
N VAL A 88 -4.91 -5.71 4.94
CA VAL A 88 -5.56 -4.54 5.54
C VAL A 88 -5.42 -4.60 7.06
N ASP A 89 -4.85 -3.54 7.64
CA ASP A 89 -4.61 -3.43 9.07
C ASP A 89 -5.85 -2.84 9.74
N THR A 90 -6.19 -3.30 10.94
CA THR A 90 -7.30 -2.74 11.73
C THR A 90 -7.08 -1.26 12.06
N LYS A 91 -5.82 -0.78 12.04
CA LYS A 91 -5.46 0.62 12.22
C LYS A 91 -5.70 1.49 10.98
N ASP A 92 -5.99 0.93 9.82
CA ASP A 92 -6.15 1.75 8.61
C ASP A 92 -7.38 2.65 8.67
N GLU A 93 -8.44 2.22 9.36
CA GLU A 93 -9.62 3.07 9.57
C GLU A 93 -9.27 4.29 10.42
N SER A 94 -8.49 4.11 11.50
CA SER A 94 -8.06 5.26 12.32
C SER A 94 -7.11 6.18 11.55
N LEU A 95 -6.25 5.63 10.69
CA LEU A 95 -5.41 6.43 9.78
C LEU A 95 -6.25 7.23 8.78
N ARG A 96 -7.33 6.65 8.23
CA ARG A 96 -8.28 7.34 7.35
C ARG A 96 -8.99 8.48 8.06
N GLN A 97 -9.49 8.24 9.27
CA GLN A 97 -10.14 9.30 10.06
C GLN A 97 -9.15 10.41 10.42
N ALA A 98 -7.90 10.07 10.76
CA ALA A 98 -6.85 11.06 10.98
C ALA A 98 -6.53 11.86 9.71
N ALA A 99 -6.45 11.21 8.55
CA ALA A 99 -6.25 11.87 7.25
C ALA A 99 -7.40 12.84 6.91
N LYS A 100 -8.66 12.46 7.18
CA LYS A 100 -9.81 13.36 7.08
C LYS A 100 -9.61 14.59 7.97
N GLN A 101 -9.34 14.38 9.25
CA GLN A 101 -9.22 15.45 10.22
C GLN A 101 -8.07 16.41 9.87
N GLU A 102 -6.91 15.89 9.46
CA GLU A 102 -5.76 16.68 9.07
C GLU A 102 -6.05 17.58 7.85
N GLY A 103 -6.81 17.07 6.86
CA GLY A 103 -7.24 17.87 5.71
C GLY A 103 -8.13 19.04 6.11
N LEU A 104 -9.12 18.78 6.98
CA LEU A 104 -10.02 19.82 7.50
C LEU A 104 -9.31 20.83 8.40
N GLU A 105 -8.41 20.35 9.27
CA GLU A 105 -7.60 21.21 10.14
C GLU A 105 -6.67 22.09 9.32
N ARG A 106 -6.05 21.55 8.27
CA ARG A 106 -5.25 22.36 7.34
C ARG A 106 -6.10 23.47 6.72
N ALA A 107 -7.33 23.17 6.30
CA ALA A 107 -8.22 24.15 5.70
C ALA A 107 -8.67 25.24 6.70
N SER A 108 -8.68 24.96 8.00
CA SER A 108 -9.02 25.97 9.01
C SER A 108 -7.88 26.92 9.36
N ARG A 109 -6.64 26.61 8.93
CA ARG A 109 -5.48 27.48 9.17
C ARG A 109 -5.53 28.71 8.25
N PRO A 110 -5.26 29.93 8.78
CA PRO A 110 -5.25 31.14 7.96
C PRO A 110 -4.29 31.04 6.77
N GLY A 111 -4.75 31.42 5.58
CA GLY A 111 -3.93 31.50 4.35
C GLY A 111 -3.70 30.18 3.62
N GLU A 112 -3.99 29.02 4.21
CA GLU A 112 -3.82 27.73 3.51
C GLU A 112 -4.72 27.62 2.28
N CYS A 113 -5.97 28.04 2.39
CA CYS A 113 -6.92 28.00 1.28
C CYS A 113 -6.57 28.94 0.09
N ASP A 114 -5.66 29.90 0.28
CA ASP A 114 -5.11 30.69 -0.82
C ASP A 114 -4.29 29.83 -1.81
N TYR A 115 -3.94 28.59 -1.44
CA TYR A 115 -3.41 27.60 -2.36
C TYR A 115 -4.29 27.48 -3.63
N TYR A 116 -5.60 27.32 -3.48
CA TYR A 116 -6.50 27.15 -4.64
C TYR A 116 -6.74 28.43 -5.44
N ARG A 117 -6.50 29.60 -4.83
CA ARG A 117 -6.48 30.88 -5.57
C ARG A 117 -5.24 31.01 -6.43
N ARG A 118 -4.10 30.50 -5.96
CA ARG A 118 -2.83 30.47 -6.70
C ARG A 118 -2.74 29.33 -7.70
N HIS A 119 -3.51 28.26 -7.48
CA HIS A 119 -3.55 27.04 -8.28
C HIS A 119 -4.99 26.70 -8.68
N PRO A 120 -5.63 27.49 -9.56
CA PRO A 120 -6.99 27.21 -10.02
C PRO A 120 -7.11 25.84 -10.69
N GLU A 121 -6.07 25.36 -11.35
CA GLU A 121 -6.00 24.02 -11.96
C GLU A 121 -6.17 22.90 -10.94
N ALA A 122 -5.66 23.09 -9.71
CA ALA A 122 -5.82 22.13 -8.63
C ALA A 122 -7.27 22.09 -8.13
N ALA A 123 -7.93 23.26 -8.08
CA ALA A 123 -9.33 23.35 -7.70
C ALA A 123 -10.23 22.66 -8.74
N GLU A 124 -9.96 22.87 -10.03
CA GLU A 124 -10.69 22.22 -11.12
C GLU A 124 -10.44 20.72 -11.17
N ALA A 125 -9.21 20.26 -10.92
CA ALA A 125 -8.90 18.84 -10.83
C ALA A 125 -9.68 18.17 -9.68
N ALA A 126 -9.76 18.80 -8.51
CA ALA A 126 -10.56 18.31 -7.39
C ALA A 126 -12.05 18.23 -7.75
N ARG A 127 -12.61 19.27 -8.37
CA ARG A 127 -14.02 19.30 -8.81
C ARG A 127 -14.33 18.23 -9.84
N ARG A 128 -13.46 18.04 -10.84
CA ARG A 128 -13.61 16.98 -11.85
C ARG A 128 -13.58 15.61 -11.21
N ALA A 129 -12.61 15.35 -10.33
CA ALA A 129 -12.51 14.07 -9.64
C ALA A 129 -13.77 13.76 -8.82
N ALA A 130 -14.33 14.75 -8.11
CA ALA A 130 -15.57 14.59 -7.37
C ALA A 130 -16.78 14.34 -8.30
N ALA A 131 -16.90 15.11 -9.38
CA ALA A 131 -17.98 14.96 -10.35
C ALA A 131 -17.95 13.58 -11.05
N GLU A 132 -16.77 13.13 -11.48
CA GLU A 132 -16.58 11.81 -12.08
C GLU A 132 -16.88 10.67 -11.11
N ALA A 133 -16.60 10.87 -9.82
CA ALA A 133 -16.94 9.90 -8.78
C ALA A 133 -18.45 9.82 -8.57
N SER A 134 -19.12 10.97 -8.45
CA SER A 134 -20.57 11.02 -8.30
C SER A 134 -21.34 10.49 -9.52
N ALA A 135 -20.78 10.59 -10.73
CA ALA A 135 -21.44 10.10 -11.96
C ALA A 135 -21.37 8.57 -12.15
N LYS A 136 -20.48 7.88 -11.41
CA LYS A 136 -20.26 6.43 -11.52
C LYS A 136 -21.05 5.61 -10.49
N HIS A 137 -21.79 6.29 -9.61
CA HIS A 137 -22.58 5.73 -8.52
C HIS A 137 -24.01 6.25 -8.60
#